data_AF-A0A5P1F853-F1
#
_entry.id   AF-A0A5P1F853-F1
#
_cell.length_a   1.000
_cell.length_b   1.000
_cell.length_c   1.000
_cell.angle_alpha   90.00
_cell.angle_beta   90.00
_cell.angle_gamma   90.00
#
_symmetry.space_group_name_H-M   'P 1'
#
loop_
_entity.id
_entity.type
_entity.pdbx_description
1 polymer ?
#
loop_
_entity_poly.entity_id
_entity_poly.type
_entity_poly.pdbx_seq_one_letter_code
_entity_poly.pdbx_strand_id
1 'polypeptide(L)'
;MVEAMIKSKAAALTVAERCRSILGANSQAHLNTIKVDSKGSKSEIHTSKVHYIFKRGKPYIWVHEGDLHNTNIIIDERGSFSVSNVVPGPLTGLLKSIRKLPACAALAGRERSAADGGRVPADRMYGRRPDSSPLF
;
A
#
# COMPACT_ATOMS: atom_id res chain seq x y z
N MET A 1 1.76 44.82 -15.65
CA MET A 1 1.55 43.50 -16.30
C MET A 1 2.45 42.44 -15.64
N VAL A 2 2.47 42.34 -14.31
CA VAL A 2 3.27 41.34 -13.55
C VAL A 2 2.47 40.63 -12.46
N GLU A 3 1.27 41.12 -12.11
CA GLU A 3 0.43 40.51 -11.06
C GLU A 3 -0.58 39.47 -11.57
N ALA A 4 -0.82 39.39 -12.89
CA ALA A 4 -1.80 38.44 -13.44
C ALA A 4 -1.27 37.00 -13.56
N MET A 5 0.04 36.77 -13.39
CA MET A 5 0.67 35.47 -13.59
C MET A 5 0.77 34.64 -12.31
N ILE A 6 0.48 35.23 -11.14
CA ILE A 6 0.48 34.55 -9.84
C ILE A 6 -0.87 33.87 -9.53
N LYS A 7 -1.92 34.12 -10.33
CA LYS A 7 -3.30 33.74 -9.99
C LYS A 7 -3.94 32.68 -10.90
N SER A 8 -3.16 31.80 -11.52
CA SER A 8 -3.70 30.68 -12.32
C SER A 8 -2.85 29.42 -12.28
N LYS A 9 -2.49 29.00 -11.06
CA LYS A 9 -2.04 27.64 -10.76
C LYS A 9 -2.40 27.40 -9.30
N ALA A 10 -3.63 26.95 -9.04
CA ALA A 10 -3.76 25.97 -7.96
C ALA A 10 -2.79 24.86 -8.37
N ALA A 11 -1.58 24.85 -7.78
CA ALA A 11 -0.44 24.11 -8.30
C ALA A 11 -0.86 22.65 -8.46
N ALA A 12 -1.11 22.24 -9.70
CA ALA A 12 -1.49 20.87 -9.98
C ALA A 12 -0.35 20.01 -9.47
N LEU A 13 -0.58 19.28 -8.38
CA LEU A 13 0.42 18.41 -7.77
C LEU A 13 1.07 17.58 -8.87
N THR A 14 2.40 17.52 -8.87
CA THR A 14 3.17 16.66 -9.75
C THR A 14 2.74 15.20 -9.56
N VAL A 15 2.98 14.35 -10.55
CA VAL A 15 2.63 12.91 -10.44
C VAL A 15 3.25 12.29 -9.18
N ALA A 16 4.51 12.62 -8.87
CA ALA A 16 5.18 12.14 -7.67
C ALA A 16 4.51 12.60 -6.36
N GLU A 17 4.06 13.86 -6.30
CA GLU A 17 3.34 14.39 -5.14
C GLU A 17 1.97 13.72 -4.98
N ARG A 18 1.26 13.47 -6.07
CA ARG A 18 -0.02 12.74 -6.04
C ARG A 18 0.18 11.32 -5.52
N CYS A 19 1.22 10.60 -6.00
CA CYS A 19 1.54 9.27 -5.49
C CYS A 19 1.88 9.29 -4.01
N ARG A 20 2.71 10.24 -3.55
CA ARG A 20 3.02 10.41 -2.12
C ARG A 20 1.77 10.69 -1.29
N SER A 21 0.86 11.52 -1.79
CA SER A 21 -0.42 11.80 -1.13
C SER A 21 -1.29 10.56 -1.00
N ILE A 22 -1.43 9.76 -2.07
CA ILE A 22 -2.23 8.52 -2.05
C ILE A 22 -1.64 7.50 -1.08
N LEU A 23 -0.30 7.37 -1.08
CA LEU A 23 0.43 6.47 -0.17
C LEU A 23 0.36 6.92 1.30
N GLY A 24 0.36 8.23 1.55
CA GLY A 24 0.27 8.78 2.91
C GLY A 24 -1.15 8.75 3.49
N ALA A 25 -2.18 8.78 2.65
CA ALA A 25 -3.59 8.84 3.07
C ALA A 25 -4.24 7.46 3.30
N ASN A 26 -3.54 6.37 3.01
CA ASN A 26 -4.03 5.00 3.13
C ASN A 26 -3.19 4.19 4.12
N SER A 27 -3.80 3.17 4.72
CA SER A 27 -3.15 2.20 5.62
C SER A 27 -3.31 0.74 5.17
N GLN A 28 -3.97 0.52 4.03
CA GLN A 28 -4.20 -0.78 3.42
C GLN A 28 -3.78 -0.75 1.94
N ALA A 29 -3.23 -1.86 1.46
CA ALA A 29 -2.74 -2.00 0.10
C ALA A 29 -2.90 -3.42 -0.43
N HIS A 30 -2.74 -3.58 -1.73
CA HIS A 30 -2.63 -4.87 -2.37
C HIS A 30 -1.17 -5.18 -2.71
N LEU A 31 -0.67 -6.28 -2.16
CA LEU A 31 0.67 -6.80 -2.40
C LEU A 31 0.57 -8.01 -3.33
N ASN A 32 1.17 -7.89 -4.50
CA ASN A 32 1.26 -8.95 -5.49
C ASN A 32 2.65 -9.57 -5.40
N THR A 33 2.68 -10.87 -5.12
CA THR A 33 3.89 -11.69 -5.03
C THR A 33 3.81 -12.82 -6.05
N ILE A 34 4.93 -13.44 -6.37
CA ILE A 34 4.94 -14.63 -7.23
C ILE A 34 4.74 -15.85 -6.32
N LYS A 35 3.71 -16.65 -6.58
CA LYS A 35 3.52 -17.93 -5.89
C LYS A 35 4.71 -18.84 -6.19
N VAL A 36 5.18 -19.51 -5.15
CA VAL A 36 6.17 -20.56 -5.30
C VAL A 36 5.50 -21.89 -5.01
N ASP A 37 5.33 -22.69 -6.06
CA ASP A 37 4.92 -24.08 -5.89
C ASP A 37 6.07 -24.90 -5.30
N SER A 38 5.75 -26.00 -4.61
CA SER A 38 6.70 -26.97 -4.05
C SER A 38 7.65 -27.60 -5.09
N LYS A 39 7.42 -27.35 -6.40
CA LYS A 39 8.27 -27.74 -7.52
C LYS A 39 9.13 -26.61 -8.11
N GLY A 40 9.05 -25.39 -7.59
CA GLY A 40 9.84 -24.24 -8.05
C GLY A 40 9.32 -23.55 -9.31
N SER A 41 8.15 -23.94 -9.83
CA SER A 41 7.52 -23.29 -10.98
C SER A 41 6.96 -21.92 -10.58
N LYS A 42 7.62 -20.85 -11.02
CA LYS A 42 7.22 -19.45 -10.81
C LYS A 42 6.25 -19.02 -11.91
N SER A 43 4.94 -19.15 -11.70
CA SER A 43 3.97 -18.82 -12.76
C SER A 43 2.82 -17.94 -12.28
N GLU A 44 2.27 -18.19 -11.10
CA GLU A 44 1.04 -17.54 -10.68
C GLU A 44 1.28 -16.34 -9.75
N ILE A 45 0.50 -15.27 -9.92
CA ILE A 45 0.56 -14.08 -9.06
C ILE A 45 -0.38 -14.29 -7.86
N HIS A 46 0.15 -14.13 -6.65
CA HIS A 46 -0.63 -14.07 -5.42
C HIS A 46 -0.85 -12.61 -4.99
N THR A 47 -2.10 -12.17 -5.03
CA THR A 47 -2.52 -10.88 -4.49
C THR A 47 -3.06 -11.04 -3.07
N SER A 48 -2.45 -10.34 -2.12
CA SER A 48 -2.87 -10.30 -0.72
C SER A 48 -3.15 -8.86 -0.29
N LYS A 49 -4.05 -8.68 0.68
CA LYS A 49 -4.32 -7.37 1.27
C LYS A 49 -3.45 -7.21 2.51
N VAL A 50 -2.62 -6.18 2.53
CA VAL A 50 -1.65 -5.93 3.60
C VAL A 50 -1.89 -4.57 4.24
N HIS A 51 -1.55 -4.48 5.51
CA HIS A 51 -1.46 -3.21 6.22
C HIS A 51 -0.06 -2.62 6.07
N TYR A 52 0.02 -1.30 5.93
CA TYR A 52 1.31 -0.63 5.75
C TYR A 52 1.32 0.78 6.35
N ILE A 53 2.53 1.30 6.54
CA ILE A 53 2.80 2.69 6.88
C ILE A 53 3.79 3.28 5.88
N PHE A 54 3.51 4.48 5.37
CA PHE A 54 4.41 5.19 4.46
C PHE A 54 5.29 6.18 5.23
N LYS A 55 6.61 5.93 5.28
CA LYS A 55 7.56 6.77 6.03
C LYS A 55 8.82 7.05 5.21
N ARG A 56 9.23 8.31 5.13
CA ARG A 56 10.44 8.77 4.40
C ARG A 56 10.51 8.26 2.95
N GLY A 57 9.37 8.22 2.26
CA GLY A 57 9.30 7.76 0.86
C GLY A 57 9.31 6.24 0.68
N LYS A 58 9.27 5.45 1.76
CA LYS A 58 9.27 3.98 1.72
C LYS A 58 8.02 3.42 2.44
N PRO A 59 7.27 2.49 1.83
CA PRO A 59 6.24 1.75 2.53
C PRO A 59 6.87 0.66 3.39
N TYR A 60 6.41 0.56 4.64
CA TYR A 60 6.74 -0.54 5.55
C TYR A 60 5.47 -1.35 5.73
N ILE A 61 5.55 -2.65 5.46
CA ILE A 61 4.42 -3.59 5.57
C ILE A 61 4.53 -4.40 6.85
N TRP A 62 3.40 -4.66 7.50
CA TRP A 62 3.32 -5.65 8.57
C TRP A 62 3.08 -7.02 7.94
N VAL A 63 3.92 -7.99 8.30
CA VAL A 63 3.89 -9.35 7.76
C VAL A 63 3.83 -10.33 8.93
N HIS A 64 2.86 -11.24 8.92
CA HIS A 64 2.81 -12.34 9.88
C HIS A 64 3.54 -13.55 9.32
N GLU A 65 4.16 -14.35 10.20
CA GLU A 65 5.01 -15.47 9.80
C GLU A 65 4.25 -16.55 8.99
N GLY A 66 2.95 -16.74 9.27
CA GLY A 66 2.09 -17.68 8.57
C GLY A 66 1.47 -17.17 7.25
N ASP A 67 1.75 -15.94 6.85
CA ASP A 67 1.16 -15.38 5.63
C ASP A 67 1.86 -15.93 4.37
N LEU A 68 1.08 -16.34 3.36
CA LEU A 68 1.62 -16.84 2.09
C LEU A 68 2.52 -15.83 1.38
N HIS A 69 2.21 -14.54 1.49
CA HIS A 69 3.05 -13.50 0.90
C HIS A 69 4.42 -13.38 1.59
N ASN A 70 4.54 -13.76 2.87
CA ASN A 70 5.83 -13.85 3.56
C ASN A 70 6.71 -14.93 2.92
N THR A 71 6.18 -16.15 2.79
CA THR A 71 6.89 -17.28 2.17
C THR A 71 7.29 -16.97 0.73
N ASN A 72 6.39 -16.35 -0.04
CA ASN A 72 6.68 -15.96 -1.41
C ASN A 72 7.85 -14.96 -1.49
N ILE A 73 7.85 -13.93 -0.63
CA ILE A 73 8.91 -12.89 -0.61
C ILE A 73 10.27 -13.44 -0.20
N ILE A 74 10.30 -14.39 0.74
CA ILE A 74 11.55 -15.02 1.19
C ILE A 74 12.23 -15.78 0.04
N ILE A 75 11.44 -16.39 -0.85
CA ILE A 75 11.95 -17.18 -1.97
C ILE A 75 12.19 -16.32 -3.21
N ASP A 76 11.29 -15.39 -3.48
CA ASP A 76 11.38 -14.42 -4.57
C ASP A 76 11.05 -13.03 -4.05
N GLU A 77 12.09 -12.22 -3.88
CA GLU A 77 12.00 -10.84 -3.38
C GLU A 77 11.25 -9.88 -4.34
N ARG A 78 10.71 -10.36 -5.47
CA ARG A 78 10.00 -9.52 -6.44
C ARG A 78 8.52 -9.42 -6.07
N GLY A 79 8.08 -8.19 -5.92
CA GLY A 79 6.68 -7.88 -5.72
C GLY A 79 6.28 -6.53 -6.29
N SER A 80 4.96 -6.35 -6.35
CA SER A 80 4.37 -5.05 -6.64
C SER A 80 3.33 -4.71 -5.59
N PHE A 81 3.35 -3.45 -5.19
CA PHE A 81 2.52 -2.90 -4.13
C PHE A 81 1.64 -1.82 -4.73
N SER A 82 0.33 -1.94 -4.56
CA SER A 82 -0.63 -1.01 -5.17
C SER A 82 -1.64 -0.48 -4.15
N VAL A 83 -1.92 0.82 -4.26
CA VAL A 83 -2.80 1.57 -3.36
C VAL A 83 -3.71 2.43 -4.20
N SER A 84 -5.01 2.31 -3.98
CA SER A 84 -6.02 3.19 -4.58
C SER A 84 -6.31 4.38 -3.66
N ASN A 85 -6.72 5.50 -4.25
CA ASN A 85 -7.21 6.63 -3.48
C ASN A 85 -8.52 6.25 -2.77
N VAL A 86 -8.70 6.76 -1.55
CA VAL A 86 -9.93 6.55 -0.78
C VAL A 86 -11.06 7.29 -1.50
N VAL A 87 -12.05 6.54 -1.98
CA VAL A 87 -13.26 7.11 -2.57
C VAL A 87 -14.33 7.17 -1.49
N PRO A 88 -14.93 8.34 -1.21
CA PRO A 88 -16.08 8.43 -0.33
C PRO A 88 -17.19 7.49 -0.80
N GLY A 89 -17.75 6.68 0.12
CA GLY A 89 -18.79 5.69 -0.19
C GLY A 89 -19.90 6.19 -1.12
N PRO A 90 -20.52 7.37 -0.85
CA PRO A 90 -21.57 7.92 -1.70
C PRO A 90 -21.15 8.18 -3.16
N LEU A 91 -19.87 8.47 -3.40
CA LEU A 91 -19.34 8.75 -4.73
C LEU A 91 -18.88 7.48 -5.46
N THR A 92 -18.74 6.35 -4.75
CA THR A 92 -18.29 5.08 -5.36
C THR A 92 -19.26 4.59 -6.42
N GLY A 93 -20.58 4.66 -6.16
CA GLY A 93 -21.60 4.25 -7.13
C GLY A 93 -21.59 5.12 -8.38
N LEU A 94 -21.49 6.44 -8.21
CA LEU A 94 -21.41 7.39 -9.31
C LEU A 94 -20.15 7.23 -10.14
N LEU A 95 -18.98 7.09 -9.50
CA LEU A 95 -17.71 6.92 -10.22
C LEU A 95 -17.70 5.60 -11.02
N LYS A 96 -18.29 4.53 -10.47
CA LYS A 96 -18.47 3.27 -11.21
C LYS A 96 -19.39 3.44 -12.42
N SER A 97 -20.50 4.17 -12.31
CA SER A 97 -21.45 4.34 -13.42
C SER A 97 -20.87 5.12 -14.60
N ILE A 98 -20.02 6.13 -14.33
CA ILE A 98 -19.28 6.87 -15.38
C ILE A 98 -17.95 6.21 -15.78
N ARG A 99 -17.70 4.96 -15.37
CA ARG A 99 -16.48 4.19 -15.62
C ARG A 99 -15.18 4.91 -15.21
N LYS A 100 -15.25 5.78 -14.20
CA LYS A 100 -14.10 6.51 -13.67
C LYS A 100 -13.52 5.76 -12.48
N LEU A 101 -12.31 5.24 -12.64
CA LEU A 101 -11.61 4.53 -11.58
C LEU A 101 -10.90 5.53 -10.64
N PRO A 102 -10.81 5.22 -9.34
CA PRO A 102 -9.98 6.00 -8.44
C PRO A 102 -8.53 6.00 -8.92
N ALA A 103 -7.86 7.13 -8.76
CA ALA A 103 -6.42 7.21 -8.97
C ALA A 103 -5.72 6.19 -8.06
N CYS A 104 -4.75 5.45 -8.61
CA CYS A 104 -3.96 4.51 -7.85
C CYS A 104 -2.46 4.81 -8.02
N ALA A 105 -1.68 4.46 -6.99
CA ALA A 105 -0.23 4.46 -7.03
C ALA A 105 0.23 3.00 -6.96
N ALA A 106 1.09 2.60 -7.89
CA ALA A 106 1.74 1.30 -7.89
C ALA A 106 3.24 1.49 -7.72
N LEU A 107 3.83 0.71 -6.83
CA LEU A 107 5.26 0.61 -6.59
C LEU A 107 5.68 -0.80 -6.99
N ALA A 108 6.60 -0.91 -7.94
CA ALA A 108 7.23 -2.16 -8.28
C ALA A 108 8.66 -2.12 -7.73
N GLY A 109 9.11 -3.21 -7.11
CA GLY A 109 10.42 -3.22 -6.50
C GLY A 109 10.80 -4.58 -5.97
N ARG A 110 11.85 -4.57 -5.15
CA ARG A 110 12.25 -5.72 -4.35
C ARG A 110 11.87 -5.46 -2.90
N GLU A 111 11.14 -6.37 -2.30
CA GLU A 111 10.86 -6.34 -0.86
C GLU A 111 12.14 -6.69 -0.09
N ARG A 112 12.43 -5.95 0.98
CA ARG A 112 13.56 -6.23 1.88
C ARG A 112 13.13 -6.10 3.31
N SER A 113 13.63 -6.98 4.18
CA SER A 113 13.46 -6.88 5.62
C SER A 113 14.06 -5.58 6.13
N ALA A 114 13.29 -4.80 6.88
CA ALA A 114 13.70 -3.50 7.44
C ALA A 114 14.68 -3.61 8.63
N ALA A 115 15.49 -4.68 8.69
CA ALA A 115 16.35 -5.00 9.82
C ALA A 115 17.60 -4.11 9.98
N ASP A 116 17.85 -3.18 9.07
CA ASP A 116 19.03 -2.29 9.09
C ASP A 116 18.66 -0.81 9.35
N GLY A 117 18.07 -0.54 10.53
CA GLY A 117 17.83 0.84 10.95
C GLY A 117 16.67 1.02 11.93
N GLY A 118 16.84 0.50 13.15
CA GLY A 118 15.93 0.74 14.26
C GLY A 118 14.77 -0.24 14.31
N ARG A 119 15.00 -1.37 14.99
CA ARG A 119 13.96 -2.27 15.50
C ARG A 119 12.99 -1.41 16.32
N VAL A 120 11.87 -0.99 15.73
CA VAL A 120 10.77 -0.46 16.53
C VAL A 120 10.25 -1.68 17.28
N PRO A 121 10.33 -1.69 18.63
CA PRO A 121 9.92 -2.85 19.41
C PRO A 121 8.47 -3.17 19.05
N ALA A 122 8.18 -4.43 18.69
CA ALA A 122 6.84 -4.85 18.28
C ALA A 122 5.81 -4.54 19.38
N ASP A 123 6.24 -4.61 20.63
CA ASP A 123 5.54 -4.22 21.87
C ASP A 123 5.12 -2.74 21.95
N ARG A 124 5.70 -1.85 21.14
CA ARG A 124 5.33 -0.41 21.10
C ARG A 124 4.37 -0.03 19.96
N MET A 125 4.04 -0.96 19.06
CA MET A 125 3.14 -0.72 17.92
C MET A 125 1.81 -1.48 18.03
N TYR A 126 1.68 -2.42 18.98
CA TYR A 126 0.38 -3.00 19.31
C TYR A 126 -0.39 -2.02 20.21
N GLY A 127 -1.16 -1.13 19.59
CA GLY A 127 -2.43 -0.72 20.18
C GLY A 127 -3.25 -1.99 20.38
N ARG A 128 -3.26 -2.49 21.62
CA ARG A 128 -4.18 -3.53 22.11
C ARG A 128 -5.56 -3.15 21.55
N ARG A 129 -6.17 -3.96 20.66
CA ARG A 129 -7.59 -3.78 20.33
C ARG A 129 -8.32 -3.83 21.68
N PRO A 130 -8.95 -2.75 22.16
CA PRO A 130 -9.82 -2.86 23.30
C PRO A 130 -11.12 -3.41 22.73
N ASP A 131 -11.46 -4.68 23.05
CA ASP A 131 -12.68 -5.38 22.63
C ASP A 131 -12.60 -6.34 21.42
N SER A 132 -12.25 -7.59 21.73
CA SER A 132 -12.92 -8.71 21.08
C SER A 132 -13.24 -9.72 22.16
N SER A 133 -14.22 -9.37 22.99
CA SER A 133 -15.01 -10.35 23.73
C SER A 133 -15.84 -11.11 22.69
N PRO A 134 -15.95 -12.44 22.77
CA PRO A 134 -16.93 -13.16 21.98
C PRO A 134 -18.32 -12.82 22.54
N LEU A 135 -19.21 -12.32 21.70
CA LEU A 135 -20.64 -12.29 22.00
C LEU A 135 -21.36 -13.13 20.94
N PHE A 136 -21.95 -14.21 21.47
CA PHE A 136 -22.76 -15.28 20.87
C PHE A 136 -22.01 -16.36 20.08
#